data_AF-A0A0F9IU47-F1
#
_entry.id   AF-A0A0F9IU47-F1
#
_cell.length_a   1.000
_cell.length_b   1.000
_cell.length_c   1.000
_cell.angle_alpha   90.00
_cell.angle_beta   90.00
_cell.angle_gamma   90.00
#
_symmetry.space_group_name_H-M   'P 1'
#
loop_
_entity.id
_entity.type
_entity.pdbx_description
1 polymer ?
#
loop_
_entity_poly.entity_id
_entity_poly.type
_entity_poly.pdbx_seq_one_letter_code
_entity_poly.pdbx_strand_id
1 'polypeptide(L)'
;MYANYNIATGWSNATVISDGFGGVYWNNDTSWDPAIAVDSSDTVHVVWWDRTDGPWGTDTEIMYASYNIATGWSNATVISDGFGGEYWNDGDSNIPAIAVDSSNTVHVVW
;
A
#
# COMPACT_ATOMS: atom_id res chain seq x y z
N MET A 1 0.22 8.15 -4.45
CA MET A 1 0.83 9.33 -3.81
C MET A 1 0.18 9.55 -2.45
N TYR A 2 0.91 10.14 -1.50
CA TYR A 2 0.39 10.55 -0.18
C TYR A 2 0.75 12.01 0.13
N ALA A 3 -0.16 12.73 0.77
CA ALA A 3 0.11 14.01 1.40
C ALA A 3 -0.80 14.17 2.62
N ASN A 4 -0.34 14.88 3.64
CA ASN A 4 -1.14 15.20 4.82
C ASN A 4 -1.24 16.71 5.04
N TYR A 5 -2.27 17.12 5.78
CA TYR A 5 -2.51 18.51 6.13
C TYR A 5 -2.22 18.73 7.61
N ASN A 6 -1.42 19.75 7.89
CA ASN A 6 -1.20 20.26 9.23
C ASN A 6 -1.74 21.70 9.31
N ILE A 7 -2.47 22.03 10.37
CA ILE A 7 -3.12 23.35 10.53
C ILE A 7 -2.08 24.49 10.55
N ALA A 8 -0.88 24.26 11.08
CA ALA A 8 0.16 25.29 11.19
C ALA A 8 1.00 25.43 9.90
N THR A 9 1.22 24.34 9.16
CA THR A 9 2.17 24.34 8.01
C THR A 9 1.51 24.07 6.66
N GLY A 10 0.21 23.78 6.62
CA GLY A 10 -0.53 23.43 5.41
C GLY A 10 -0.30 21.99 4.95
N TRP A 11 -0.46 21.76 3.64
CA TRP A 11 -0.20 20.47 3.00
C TRP A 11 1.29 20.15 2.96
N SER A 12 1.66 18.89 3.22
CA SER A 12 2.99 18.37 2.93
C SER A 12 3.25 18.36 1.42
N ASN A 13 4.52 18.21 1.03
CA ASN A 13 4.81 17.78 -0.33
C ASN A 13 4.22 16.38 -0.55
N ALA A 14 3.90 16.06 -1.80
CA ALA A 14 3.39 14.75 -2.16
C ALA A 14 4.54 13.72 -2.15
N THR A 15 4.31 12.57 -1.54
CA THR A 15 5.23 11.43 -1.49
C THR A 15 4.74 10.32 -2.41
N VAL A 16 5.62 9.79 -3.26
CA VAL A 16 5.38 8.53 -3.99
C VAL A 16 5.52 7.39 -2.98
N ILE A 17 4.49 6.55 -2.87
CA ILE A 17 4.47 5.39 -1.94
C ILE A 17 4.43 4.05 -2.69
N SER A 18 4.10 4.09 -3.98
CA SER A 18 3.98 2.90 -4.83
C SER A 18 5.29 2.51 -5.52
N ASP A 19 6.33 3.34 -5.42
CA ASP A 19 7.64 3.09 -6.02
C ASP A 19 8.77 3.88 -5.34
N GLY A 20 10.02 3.62 -5.72
CA GLY A 20 11.18 4.45 -5.36
C GLY A 20 11.71 4.24 -3.95
N PHE A 21 11.22 3.22 -3.23
CA PHE A 21 11.65 2.92 -1.87
C PHE A 21 13.15 2.61 -1.83
N GLY A 22 13.90 3.34 -1.00
CA GLY A 22 15.36 3.18 -0.90
C GLY A 22 16.13 3.47 -2.20
N GLY A 23 15.52 4.17 -3.17
CA GLY A 23 16.10 4.41 -4.49
C GLY A 23 15.95 3.25 -5.47
N VAL A 24 15.14 2.24 -5.15
CA VAL A 24 14.78 1.14 -6.05
C VAL A 24 13.45 1.48 -6.71
N TYR A 25 13.43 1.44 -8.04
CA TYR A 25 12.25 1.74 -8.86
C TYR A 25 11.87 0.48 -9.63
N TRP A 26 10.74 -0.12 -9.26
CA TRP A 26 10.26 -1.38 -9.82
C TRP A 26 8.81 -1.29 -10.31
N ASN A 27 8.00 -0.39 -9.74
CA ASN A 27 6.64 -0.16 -10.21
C ASN A 27 6.66 0.68 -11.48
N ASN A 28 6.23 0.08 -12.58
CA ASN A 28 6.30 0.66 -13.92
C ASN A 28 4.94 0.74 -14.63
N ASP A 29 3.87 0.36 -13.96
CA ASP A 29 2.51 0.51 -14.45
C ASP A 29 1.70 1.39 -13.47
N THR A 30 0.40 1.17 -13.41
CA THR A 30 -0.56 2.11 -12.87
C THR A 30 -1.13 1.61 -11.55
N SER A 31 -1.10 2.49 -10.54
CA SER A 31 -1.68 2.28 -9.21
C SER A 31 -3.03 2.99 -9.07
N TRP A 32 -4.10 2.28 -8.74
CA TRP A 32 -5.49 2.78 -8.75
C TRP A 32 -6.22 2.47 -7.44
N ASP A 33 -7.34 3.16 -7.22
CA ASP A 33 -8.28 3.04 -6.09
C ASP A 33 -7.63 2.80 -4.72
N PRO A 34 -6.85 3.78 -4.21
CA PRO A 34 -6.26 3.65 -2.90
C PRO A 34 -7.32 3.73 -1.79
N ALA A 35 -7.15 2.92 -0.75
CA ALA A 35 -7.87 3.01 0.51
C ALA A 35 -6.89 3.20 1.68
N ILE A 36 -7.33 3.89 2.73
CA ILE A 36 -6.49 4.31 3.84
C ILE A 36 -7.20 4.11 5.18
N ALA A 37 -6.46 3.62 6.18
CA ALA A 37 -6.88 3.57 7.57
C ALA A 37 -5.74 4.00 8.49
N VAL A 38 -6.07 4.45 9.69
CA VAL A 38 -5.08 4.87 10.70
C VAL A 38 -5.37 4.11 11.98
N ASP A 39 -4.34 3.48 12.56
CA ASP A 39 -4.46 2.73 13.81
C ASP A 39 -4.36 3.65 15.05
N SER A 40 -4.54 3.09 16.25
CA SER A 40 -4.43 3.88 17.49
C SER A 40 -2.99 4.29 17.86
N SER A 41 -1.99 3.83 17.10
CA SER A 41 -0.59 4.21 17.23
C SER A 41 -0.19 5.29 16.21
N ASP A 42 -1.17 5.92 15.54
CA ASP A 42 -0.99 6.87 14.45
C ASP A 42 -0.22 6.30 13.24
N THR A 43 -0.18 4.97 13.09
CA THR A 43 0.36 4.32 11.89
C THR A 43 -0.67 4.45 10.78
N VAL A 44 -0.24 4.98 9.65
CA VAL A 44 -1.07 5.08 8.45
C VAL A 44 -0.90 3.80 7.65
N HIS A 45 -2.00 3.17 7.25
CA HIS A 45 -2.03 1.98 6.42
C HIS A 45 -2.70 2.32 5.10
N VAL A 46 -2.04 2.03 3.98
CA VAL A 46 -2.56 2.31 2.64
C VAL A 46 -2.53 1.03 1.83
N VAL A 47 -3.64 0.75 1.17
CA VAL A 47 -3.76 -0.29 0.15
C VAL A 47 -4.19 0.32 -1.16
N TRP A 48 -3.79 -0.27 -2.28
CA TRP A 48 -4.19 0.11 -3.62
C TRP A 48 -4.08 -1.11 -4.52
N TRP A 49 -4.68 -1.08 -5.71
CA TRP A 49 -4.40 -2.10 -6.71
C TRP A 49 -3.44 -1.58 -7.78
N ASP A 50 -2.64 -2.46 -8.34
CA ASP A 50 -1.55 -2.11 -9.26
C ASP A 50 -1.42 -3.14 -10.39
N ARG A 51 -1.05 -2.68 -11.58
CA ARG A 51 -0.89 -3.52 -12.78
C ARG A 51 0.57 -3.86 -13.11
N THR A 52 1.49 -3.49 -12.23
CA THR A 52 2.91 -3.79 -12.44
C THR A 52 3.12 -5.30 -12.46
N ASP A 53 3.65 -5.80 -13.57
CA ASP A 53 4.09 -7.19 -13.70
C ASP A 53 5.21 -7.51 -12.69
N GLY A 54 5.20 -8.72 -12.14
CA GLY A 54 6.22 -9.17 -11.21
C GLY A 54 6.28 -10.68 -11.08
N PRO A 55 6.94 -11.20 -10.02
CA PRO A 55 6.91 -12.62 -9.69
C PRO A 55 5.51 -13.21 -9.50
N TRP A 56 4.53 -12.36 -9.18
CA TRP A 56 3.10 -12.67 -9.04
C TRP A 56 2.37 -12.84 -10.36
N GLY A 57 2.93 -12.39 -11.48
CA GLY A 57 2.31 -12.56 -12.79
C GLY A 57 2.05 -11.24 -13.50
N THR A 58 0.99 -11.22 -14.31
CA THR A 58 0.58 -10.10 -15.17
C THR A 58 -0.84 -9.63 -14.91
N ASP A 59 -1.49 -10.25 -13.93
CA ASP A 59 -2.79 -9.84 -13.41
C ASP A 59 -2.62 -8.73 -12.36
N THR A 60 -3.76 -8.15 -11.97
CA THR A 60 -3.79 -7.00 -11.07
C THR A 60 -3.64 -7.44 -9.62
N GLU A 61 -2.75 -6.77 -8.87
CA GLU A 61 -2.47 -7.11 -7.47
C GLU A 61 -2.89 -6.03 -6.47
N ILE A 62 -3.25 -6.44 -5.26
CA ILE A 62 -3.36 -5.56 -4.10
C ILE A 62 -2.00 -5.36 -3.46
N MET A 63 -1.62 -4.10 -3.38
CA MET A 63 -0.41 -3.61 -2.76
C MET A 63 -0.73 -2.99 -1.40
N TYR A 64 0.23 -3.04 -0.49
CA TYR A 64 0.16 -2.45 0.85
C TYR A 64 1.44 -1.69 1.18
N ALA A 65 1.29 -0.53 1.83
CA ALA A 65 2.38 0.16 2.51
C ALA A 65 1.87 0.85 3.78
N SER A 66 2.76 1.03 4.75
CA SER A 66 2.45 1.74 5.99
C SER A 66 3.44 2.83 6.31
N TYR A 67 2.98 3.90 6.95
CA TYR A 67 3.82 4.97 7.48
C TYR A 67 3.79 4.95 9.01
N ASN A 68 4.97 4.79 9.61
CA ASN A 68 5.17 4.98 11.04
C ASN A 68 6.10 6.18 11.26
N ILE A 69 5.81 7.03 12.25
CA ILE A 69 6.61 8.24 12.50
C ILE A 69 8.08 7.96 12.82
N ALA A 70 8.39 6.81 13.42
CA ALA A 70 9.74 6.44 13.80
C ALA A 70 10.58 5.91 12.61
N THR A 71 9.94 5.26 11.64
CA THR A 71 10.65 4.56 10.54
C THR A 71 10.35 5.10 9.15
N GLY A 72 9.34 5.97 9.01
CA GLY A 72 8.83 6.43 7.74
C GLY A 72 7.92 5.41 7.05
N TRP A 73 7.79 5.54 5.73
CA TRP A 73 7.08 4.59 4.87
C TRP A 73 7.81 3.25 4.83
N SER A 74 7.05 2.16 4.81
CA SER A 74 7.56 0.84 4.43
C SER A 74 7.76 0.75 2.92
N ASN A 75 8.47 -0.29 2.47
CA ASN A 75 8.37 -0.69 1.06
C ASN A 75 6.93 -1.13 0.76
N ALA A 76 6.49 -0.95 -0.49
CA ALA A 76 5.25 -1.53 -0.98
C ALA A 76 5.39 -3.06 -1.05
N THR A 77 4.35 -3.77 -0.66
CA THR A 77 4.30 -5.25 -0.65
C THR A 77 2.99 -5.74 -1.26
N VAL A 78 3.06 -6.75 -2.11
CA VAL A 78 1.88 -7.48 -2.61
C VAL A 78 1.27 -8.28 -1.45
N ILE A 79 -0.06 -8.24 -1.32
CA ILE A 79 -0.80 -8.96 -0.28
C ILE A 79 -1.90 -9.89 -0.82
N SER A 80 -2.21 -9.82 -2.11
CA SER A 80 -3.16 -10.71 -2.81
C SER A 80 -2.52 -11.99 -3.35
N ASP A 81 -1.19 -12.06 -3.39
CA ASP A 81 -0.45 -13.24 -3.85
C ASP A 81 0.93 -13.35 -3.17
N GLY A 82 1.68 -14.43 -3.47
CA GLY A 82 3.06 -14.61 -3.00
C GLY A 82 3.17 -15.07 -1.54
N PHE A 83 2.08 -15.54 -0.92
CA PHE A 83 2.07 -15.98 0.47
C PHE A 83 3.06 -17.14 0.67
N GLY A 84 4.05 -16.94 1.55
CA GLY A 84 5.10 -17.94 1.78
C GLY A 84 6.00 -18.20 0.57
N GLY A 85 5.99 -17.30 -0.43
CA GLY A 85 6.72 -17.47 -1.70
C GLY A 85 5.99 -18.31 -2.74
N GLU A 86 4.73 -18.68 -2.49
CA GLU A 86 3.85 -19.34 -3.45
C GLU A 86 2.96 -18.30 -4.13
N TYR A 87 3.07 -18.23 -5.46
CA TYR A 87 2.32 -17.31 -6.32
C TYR A 87 1.23 -18.12 -7.03
N TRP A 88 0.05 -18.16 -6.42
CA TRP A 88 -1.03 -19.08 -6.81
C TRP A 88 -2.28 -18.35 -7.32
N ASN A 89 -2.45 -17.08 -6.96
CA ASN A 89 -3.56 -16.29 -7.44
C ASN A 89 -3.24 -15.80 -8.85
N ASP A 90 -4.01 -16.24 -9.85
CA ASP A 90 -3.84 -15.88 -11.26
C ASP A 90 -4.98 -14.99 -11.78
N GLY A 91 -5.78 -14.45 -10.86
CA GLY A 91 -6.95 -13.64 -11.14
C GLY A 91 -6.83 -12.22 -10.61
N ASP A 92 -7.35 -11.27 -11.38
CA ASP A 92 -7.28 -9.85 -11.04
C ASP A 92 -7.91 -9.53 -9.68
N SER A 93 -7.10 -8.93 -8.80
CA SER A 93 -7.49 -8.42 -7.49
C SER A 93 -7.61 -6.89 -7.54
N ASN A 94 -8.81 -6.35 -7.26
CA ASN A 94 -9.11 -4.92 -7.48
C ASN A 94 -9.93 -4.31 -6.34
N ILE A 95 -10.02 -2.98 -6.32
CA ILE A 95 -10.94 -2.21 -5.45
C ILE A 95 -10.82 -2.59 -3.96
N PRO A 96 -9.61 -2.43 -3.37
CA PRO A 96 -9.41 -2.83 -1.99
C PRO A 96 -10.17 -1.93 -1.01
N ALA A 97 -10.57 -2.50 0.12
CA ALA A 97 -11.04 -1.80 1.30
C ALA A 97 -10.21 -2.21 2.52
N ILE A 98 -10.02 -1.28 3.44
CA ILE A 98 -9.20 -1.47 4.65
C ILE A 98 -9.91 -0.93 5.88
N ALA A 99 -9.78 -1.66 6.98
CA ALA A 99 -10.21 -1.23 8.32
C ALA A 99 -9.17 -1.66 9.36
N VAL A 100 -9.15 -0.97 10.49
CA VAL A 100 -8.33 -1.33 11.65
C VAL A 100 -9.25 -1.53 12.85
N ASP A 101 -9.07 -2.63 13.58
CA ASP A 101 -9.86 -2.92 14.78
C ASP A 101 -9.25 -2.31 16.06
N SER A 102 -9.93 -2.49 17.19
CA SER A 102 -9.50 -1.96 18.49
C SER A 102 -8.18 -2.57 19.01
N SER A 103 -7.72 -3.66 18.42
CA SER A 103 -6.46 -4.33 18.74
C SER A 103 -5.34 -3.93 17.78
N ASN A 104 -5.54 -2.88 16.96
CA ASN A 104 -4.65 -2.46 15.87
C ASN A 104 -4.41 -3.55 14.82
N THR A 105 -5.32 -4.52 14.68
CA THR A 105 -5.23 -5.48 13.59
C THR A 105 -5.78 -4.84 12.32
N VAL A 106 -4.99 -4.91 11.24
CA VAL A 106 -5.37 -4.42 9.92
C VAL A 106 -6.14 -5.51 9.18
N HIS A 107 -7.34 -5.17 8.72
CA HIS A 107 -8.20 -6.03 7.93
C HIS A 107 -8.28 -5.44 6.52
N VAL A 108 -7.94 -6.24 5.51
CA VAL A 108 -8.02 -5.84 4.10
C VAL A 108 -8.91 -6.83 3.36
N VAL A 109 -9.78 -6.32 2.49
CA VAL A 109 -10.60 -7.09 1.55
C VAL A 109 -10.49 -6.45 0.17
N TRP A 110 -10.73 -7.23 -0.88
CA TRP A 110 -10.74 -6.82 -2.28
C TRP A 110 -11.67 -7.73 -3.09
#